data_AF-A0A7Z9RKM0-F1
#
_entry.id   AF-A0A7Z9RKM0-F1
#
_cell.length_a   1.000
_cell.length_b   1.000
_cell.length_c   1.000
_cell.angle_alpha   90.00
_cell.angle_beta   90.00
_cell.angle_gamma   90.00
#
_symmetry.space_group_name_H-M   'P 1'
#
loop_
_entity.id
_entity.type
_entity.pdbx_description
1 polymer ?
#
loop_
_entity_poly.entity_id
_entity_poly.type
_entity_poly.pdbx_seq_one_letter_code
_entity_poly.pdbx_strand_id
1 'polypeptide(L)'
;MRRLKITILDLLTKGPTNSLYARVMNQNLASIMPQVVAVWCEEMGHDVRFVCYTGLEDLSSELQGDADLMFITAFTRSAQLAYAISNQFRQQGTVTVLGGPHARCYPQDAVQYFDYVLGFTDKALIEDVIRDCEPHRPMGQQLSAAQQPRELPGVKERWKFIEPTIDKAPTSFKVVPMIGSMGCPYTCGFCIDATIDYQQLSFDQIRE
;
A
#
# COMPACT_ATOMS: atom_id res chain seq x y z
N MET A 1 -15.90 16.53 6.68
CA MET A 1 -15.18 15.51 7.46
C MET A 1 -13.99 16.17 8.14
N ARG A 2 -13.53 15.65 9.30
CA ARG A 2 -12.30 16.12 9.95
C ARG A 2 -11.09 15.80 9.06
N ARG A 3 -10.11 16.69 9.00
CA ARG A 3 -8.82 16.41 8.36
C ARG A 3 -8.04 15.39 9.21
N LEU A 4 -7.78 14.21 8.65
CA LEU A 4 -7.00 13.15 9.28
C LEU A 4 -5.51 13.26 8.92
N LYS A 5 -4.66 12.82 9.85
CA LYS A 5 -3.26 12.49 9.60
C LYS A 5 -3.16 11.03 9.17
N ILE A 6 -2.84 10.79 7.90
CA ILE A 6 -2.80 9.46 7.30
C ILE A 6 -1.36 9.09 6.98
N THR A 7 -0.87 7.97 7.54
CA THR A 7 0.41 7.39 7.13
C THR A 7 0.17 6.21 6.18
N ILE A 8 0.89 6.16 5.08
CA ILE A 8 0.87 5.05 4.13
C ILE A 8 2.25 4.43 4.12
N LEU A 9 2.33 3.16 4.48
CA LEU A 9 3.54 2.38 4.60
C LEU A 9 3.58 1.28 3.54
N ASP A 10 4.53 1.36 2.61
CA ASP A 10 4.82 0.35 1.60
C ASP A 10 6.02 -0.52 2.04
N LEU A 11 5.77 -1.78 2.40
CA LEU A 11 6.80 -2.71 2.88
C LEU A 11 7.35 -3.59 1.76
N LEU A 12 8.47 -3.18 1.16
CA LEU A 12 9.13 -3.94 0.09
C LEU A 12 9.97 -5.11 0.60
N THR A 13 10.34 -5.08 1.88
CA THR A 13 11.10 -6.13 2.55
C THR A 13 10.56 -6.41 3.95
N LYS A 14 10.95 -7.56 4.50
CA LYS A 14 10.53 -8.05 5.82
C LYS A 14 11.39 -7.53 6.98
N GLY A 15 12.46 -6.81 6.68
CA GLY A 15 13.39 -6.29 7.67
C GLY A 15 14.65 -5.69 7.05
N PRO A 16 15.58 -5.22 7.90
CA PRO A 16 16.77 -4.53 7.46
C PRO A 16 17.67 -5.40 6.58
N THR A 17 18.28 -4.81 5.57
CA THR A 17 19.22 -5.51 4.68
C THR A 17 20.26 -4.56 4.12
N ASN A 18 21.52 -5.01 4.06
CA ASN A 18 22.63 -4.27 3.46
C ASN A 18 23.13 -4.91 2.17
N SER A 19 22.35 -5.82 1.57
CA SER A 19 22.76 -6.49 0.34
C SER A 19 22.92 -5.48 -0.81
N LEU A 20 23.88 -5.73 -1.71
CA LEU A 20 24.08 -4.89 -2.89
C LEU A 20 22.81 -4.81 -3.74
N TYR A 21 22.11 -5.94 -3.90
CA TYR A 21 20.82 -5.97 -4.60
C TYR A 21 19.81 -5.03 -3.96
N ALA A 22 19.61 -5.10 -2.64
CA ALA A 22 18.66 -4.22 -1.95
C ALA A 22 19.00 -2.74 -2.10
N ARG A 23 20.30 -2.39 -2.03
CA ARG A 23 20.78 -1.02 -2.19
C ARG A 23 20.52 -0.43 -3.57
N VAL A 24 20.49 -1.27 -4.59
CA VAL A 24 20.32 -0.86 -5.99
C VAL A 24 18.87 -1.00 -6.45
N MET A 25 18.15 -2.04 -6.01
CA MET A 25 16.92 -2.49 -6.67
C MET A 25 15.64 -2.31 -5.84
N ASN A 26 15.67 -2.36 -4.51
CA ASN A 26 14.42 -2.41 -3.74
C ASN A 26 13.56 -1.17 -4.00
N GLN A 27 14.18 0.01 -4.04
CA GLN A 27 13.52 1.30 -4.22
C GLN A 27 12.92 1.46 -5.63
N ASN A 28 13.50 0.74 -6.60
CA ASN A 28 13.02 0.63 -7.97
C ASN A 28 11.81 -0.31 -8.11
N LEU A 29 11.45 -1.05 -7.05
CA LEU A 29 10.32 -1.98 -6.99
C LEU A 29 9.16 -1.44 -6.13
N ALA A 30 9.11 -0.12 -5.93
CA ALA A 30 8.06 0.55 -5.17
C ALA A 30 6.66 0.19 -5.69
N SER A 31 5.74 -0.12 -4.78
CA SER A 31 4.39 -0.53 -5.13
C SER A 31 3.58 0.66 -5.66
N ILE A 32 2.78 0.44 -6.71
CA ILE A 32 1.95 1.51 -7.31
C ILE A 32 0.73 1.83 -6.44
N MET A 33 0.00 0.82 -5.97
CA MET A 33 -1.27 1.04 -5.24
C MET A 33 -1.12 1.88 -3.96
N PRO A 34 -0.08 1.72 -3.12
CA PRO A 34 0.13 2.61 -1.98
C PRO A 34 0.27 4.09 -2.37
N GLN A 35 0.94 4.38 -3.48
CA GLN A 35 1.08 5.73 -4.01
C GLN A 35 -0.27 6.26 -4.55
N VAL A 36 -1.08 5.40 -5.16
CA VAL A 36 -2.44 5.72 -5.60
C VAL A 36 -3.32 6.08 -4.41
N VAL A 37 -3.31 5.26 -3.35
CA VAL A 37 -4.05 5.54 -2.11
C VAL A 37 -3.59 6.85 -1.50
N ALA A 38 -2.29 7.18 -1.59
CA ALA A 38 -1.76 8.46 -1.12
C ALA A 38 -2.37 9.65 -1.87
N VAL A 39 -2.43 9.58 -3.20
CA VAL A 39 -3.10 10.61 -4.01
C VAL A 39 -4.57 10.75 -3.63
N TRP A 40 -5.32 9.64 -3.54
CA TRP A 40 -6.74 9.68 -3.20
C TRP A 40 -7.00 10.31 -1.82
N CYS A 41 -6.17 9.98 -0.83
CA CYS A 41 -6.24 10.59 0.50
C CYS A 41 -5.96 12.10 0.46
N GLU A 42 -4.99 12.57 -0.33
CA GLU A 42 -4.73 14.01 -0.51
C GLU A 42 -5.88 14.73 -1.23
N GLU A 43 -6.47 14.12 -2.26
CA GLU A 43 -7.63 14.65 -2.98
C GLU A 43 -8.87 14.78 -2.07
N MET A 44 -8.99 13.92 -1.06
CA MET A 44 -10.02 14.00 -0.02
C MET A 44 -9.71 15.04 1.07
N GLY A 45 -8.55 15.72 0.98
CA GLY A 45 -8.17 16.83 1.85
C GLY A 45 -7.45 16.43 3.14
N HIS A 46 -6.85 15.23 3.19
CA HIS A 46 -6.13 14.73 4.36
C HIS A 46 -4.63 15.06 4.34
N ASP A 47 -4.01 15.01 5.52
CA ASP A 47 -2.55 15.14 5.67
C ASP A 47 -1.90 13.79 5.45
N VAL A 48 -1.24 13.60 4.31
CA VAL A 48 -0.68 12.30 3.91
C VAL A 48 0.83 12.28 4.09
N ARG A 49 1.31 11.28 4.82
CA ARG A 49 2.72 10.87 4.87
C ARG A 49 2.88 9.54 4.17
N PHE A 50 3.78 9.48 3.18
CA PHE A 50 4.12 8.25 2.47
C PHE A 50 5.51 7.77 2.88
N VAL A 51 5.61 6.51 3.31
CA VAL A 51 6.86 5.86 3.71
C VAL A 51 7.01 4.59 2.89
N CYS A 52 8.03 4.54 2.03
CA CYS A 52 8.43 3.31 1.36
C CYS A 52 9.62 2.70 2.10
N TYR A 53 9.43 1.53 2.71
CA TYR A 53 10.47 0.82 3.45
C TYR A 53 11.20 -0.17 2.54
N THR A 54 12.48 0.11 2.34
CA THR A 54 13.33 -0.60 1.38
C THR A 54 14.33 -1.52 2.09
N GLY A 55 14.42 -1.42 3.42
CA GLY A 55 15.31 -2.20 4.27
C GLY A 55 16.58 -1.46 4.67
N LEU A 56 16.75 -0.23 4.20
CA LEU A 56 17.91 0.62 4.51
C LEU A 56 17.57 1.68 5.56
N GLU A 57 16.29 2.01 5.69
CA GLU A 57 15.79 3.00 6.62
C GLU A 57 15.73 2.45 8.04
N ASP A 58 15.89 3.33 9.02
CA ASP A 58 15.44 3.03 10.38
C ASP A 58 13.94 3.25 10.48
N LEU A 59 13.18 2.15 10.36
CA LEU A 59 11.73 2.19 10.36
C LEU A 59 11.14 2.80 11.63
N SER A 60 11.82 2.69 12.78
CA SER A 60 11.36 3.29 14.03
C SER A 60 11.40 4.81 13.95
N SER A 61 12.44 5.36 13.33
CA SER A 61 12.60 6.80 13.08
C SER A 61 11.65 7.30 12.00
N GLU A 62 11.52 6.56 10.89
CA GLU A 62 10.61 6.91 9.79
C GLU A 62 9.14 6.94 10.20
N LEU A 63 8.74 6.10 11.17
CA LEU A 63 7.36 6.00 11.65
C LEU A 63 7.07 6.86 12.88
N GLN A 64 8.00 7.71 13.34
CA GLN A 64 7.73 8.63 14.45
C GLN A 64 6.56 9.58 14.12
N GLY A 65 5.81 9.96 15.15
CA GLY A 65 4.69 10.89 15.06
C GLY A 65 3.31 10.21 15.10
N ASP A 66 2.29 11.03 15.30
CA ASP A 66 0.91 10.56 15.43
C ASP A 66 0.25 10.39 14.07
N ALA A 67 -0.49 9.29 13.89
CA ALA A 67 -1.37 9.06 12.76
C ALA A 67 -2.77 8.71 13.28
N ASP A 68 -3.81 9.29 12.68
CA ASP A 68 -5.19 8.89 12.92
C ASP A 68 -5.46 7.53 12.25
N LEU A 69 -4.95 7.36 11.03
CA LEU A 69 -5.14 6.19 10.18
C LEU A 69 -3.81 5.77 9.53
N MET A 70 -3.51 4.47 9.52
CA MET A 70 -2.33 3.91 8.88
C MET A 70 -2.71 2.81 7.89
N PHE A 71 -2.39 3.04 6.61
CA PHE A 71 -2.43 2.00 5.59
C PHE A 71 -1.08 1.30 5.50
N ILE A 72 -1.07 -0.02 5.60
CA ILE A 72 0.13 -0.86 5.45
C ILE A 72 -0.09 -1.77 4.25
N THR A 73 0.84 -1.75 3.30
CA THR A 73 0.84 -2.69 2.17
C THR A 73 1.96 -3.70 2.34
N ALA A 74 1.60 -4.98 2.27
CA ALA A 74 2.55 -6.07 2.50
C ALA A 74 2.39 -7.20 1.48
N PHE A 75 3.54 -7.74 1.09
CA PHE A 75 3.64 -9.08 0.52
C PHE A 75 3.69 -10.11 1.66
N THR A 76 3.37 -11.37 1.37
CA THR A 76 3.37 -12.43 2.40
C THR A 76 4.70 -12.55 3.15
N ARG A 77 5.83 -12.24 2.50
CA ARG A 77 7.14 -12.25 3.17
C ARG A 77 7.30 -11.16 4.24
N SER A 78 6.62 -10.02 4.11
CA SER A 78 6.63 -8.89 5.07
C SER A 78 5.42 -8.88 6.02
N ALA A 79 4.54 -9.88 5.96
CA ALA A 79 3.33 -9.98 6.76
C ALA A 79 3.58 -9.82 8.28
N GLN A 80 4.53 -10.58 8.82
CA GLN A 80 4.80 -10.55 10.27
C GLN A 80 5.31 -9.18 10.74
N LEU A 81 6.07 -8.48 9.89
CA LEU A 81 6.47 -7.10 10.16
C LEU A 81 5.25 -6.15 10.15
N ALA A 82 4.37 -6.29 9.15
CA ALA A 82 3.13 -5.53 9.08
C ALA A 82 2.26 -5.74 10.34
N TYR A 83 2.18 -6.98 10.84
CA TYR A 83 1.38 -7.33 12.01
C TYR A 83 1.97 -6.72 13.29
N ALA A 84 3.30 -6.76 13.44
CA ALA A 84 3.99 -6.13 14.55
C ALA A 84 3.78 -4.61 14.57
N ILE A 85 3.90 -3.95 13.42
CA ILE A 85 3.66 -2.50 13.27
C ILE A 85 2.20 -2.18 13.59
N SER A 86 1.26 -2.94 13.02
CA SER A 86 -0.17 -2.74 13.30
C SER A 86 -0.46 -2.82 14.79
N ASN A 87 0.04 -3.86 15.47
CA ASN A 87 -0.15 -4.00 16.91
C ASN A 87 0.42 -2.81 17.71
N GLN A 88 1.62 -2.33 17.35
CA GLN A 88 2.22 -1.16 17.98
C GLN A 88 1.36 0.11 17.81
N PHE A 89 0.91 0.40 16.58
CA PHE A 89 0.11 1.60 16.29
C PHE A 89 -1.31 1.51 16.86
N ARG A 90 -1.92 0.32 16.85
CA ARG A 90 -3.22 0.05 17.48
C ARG A 90 -3.21 0.29 18.99
N GLN A 91 -2.09 0.04 19.67
CA GLN A 91 -1.91 0.36 21.10
C GLN A 91 -1.81 1.87 21.36
N GLN A 92 -1.43 2.65 20.35
CA GLN A 92 -1.34 4.12 20.39
C GLN A 92 -2.66 4.80 19.98
N GLY A 93 -3.68 4.01 19.61
CA GLY A 93 -4.99 4.52 19.19
C GLY A 93 -5.12 4.77 17.69
N THR A 94 -4.07 4.55 16.90
CA THR A 94 -4.15 4.62 15.43
C THR A 94 -5.00 3.48 14.90
N VAL A 95 -5.89 3.80 13.95
CA VAL A 95 -6.66 2.82 13.19
C VAL A 95 -5.78 2.26 12.08
N THR A 96 -5.72 0.93 11.95
CA THR A 96 -4.82 0.30 10.98
C THR A 96 -5.54 -0.48 9.89
N VAL A 97 -5.04 -0.36 8.67
CA VAL A 97 -5.60 -0.95 7.45
C VAL A 97 -4.51 -1.75 6.76
N LEU A 98 -4.77 -3.02 6.45
CA LEU A 98 -3.88 -3.84 5.62
C LEU A 98 -4.39 -3.93 4.19
N GLY A 99 -3.51 -3.70 3.23
CA GLY A 99 -3.75 -3.96 1.81
C GLY A 99 -2.63 -4.78 1.16
N GLY A 100 -2.76 -4.99 -0.15
CA GLY A 100 -1.78 -5.69 -0.97
C GLY A 100 -2.00 -7.20 -1.07
N PRO A 101 -1.08 -7.93 -1.72
CA PRO A 101 -1.27 -9.34 -2.04
C PRO A 101 -1.48 -10.23 -0.82
N HIS A 102 -0.84 -9.90 0.31
CA HIS A 102 -1.02 -10.69 1.53
C HIS A 102 -2.44 -10.58 2.08
N ALA A 103 -3.00 -9.37 2.13
CA ALA A 103 -4.37 -9.11 2.59
C ALA A 103 -5.39 -9.93 1.80
N ARG A 104 -5.24 -9.98 0.47
CA ARG A 104 -6.13 -10.75 -0.42
C ARG A 104 -6.01 -12.26 -0.22
N CYS A 105 -4.81 -12.77 0.02
CA CYS A 105 -4.56 -14.21 0.10
C CYS A 105 -4.86 -14.79 1.49
N TYR A 106 -4.71 -13.99 2.56
CA TYR A 106 -4.86 -14.44 3.95
C TYR A 106 -5.74 -13.48 4.78
N PRO A 107 -6.93 -13.08 4.28
CA PRO A 107 -7.73 -12.07 4.95
C PRO A 107 -8.22 -12.54 6.33
N GLN A 108 -8.50 -13.84 6.49
CA GLN A 108 -8.97 -14.41 7.76
C GLN A 108 -7.89 -14.38 8.85
N ASP A 109 -6.62 -14.48 8.46
CA ASP A 109 -5.50 -14.34 9.39
C ASP A 109 -5.28 -12.87 9.76
N ALA A 110 -5.23 -12.01 8.75
CA ALA A 110 -4.92 -10.59 8.90
C ALA A 110 -5.93 -9.81 9.78
N VAL A 111 -7.23 -10.16 9.75
CA VAL A 111 -8.25 -9.43 10.55
C VAL A 111 -8.04 -9.54 12.05
N GLN A 112 -7.25 -10.50 12.53
CA GLN A 112 -6.90 -10.57 13.95
C GLN A 112 -5.97 -9.41 14.36
N TYR A 113 -5.22 -8.85 13.40
CA TYR A 113 -4.14 -7.90 13.65
C TYR A 113 -4.43 -6.49 13.16
N PHE A 114 -5.44 -6.28 12.33
CA PHE A 114 -5.82 -4.98 11.75
C PHE A 114 -7.27 -4.63 12.06
N ASP A 115 -7.60 -3.34 12.02
CA ASP A 115 -8.99 -2.88 12.13
C ASP A 115 -9.71 -3.04 10.77
N TYR A 116 -8.99 -2.93 9.64
CA TYR A 116 -9.50 -3.24 8.29
C TYR A 116 -8.50 -4.06 7.47
N VAL A 117 -9.00 -5.00 6.67
CA VAL A 117 -8.23 -5.79 5.71
C VAL A 117 -8.89 -5.68 4.35
N LEU A 118 -8.17 -5.12 3.38
CA LEU A 118 -8.69 -4.77 2.07
C LEU A 118 -8.31 -5.81 1.01
N GLY A 119 -9.32 -6.28 0.26
CA GLY A 119 -9.17 -7.07 -0.94
C GLY A 119 -8.88 -6.19 -2.16
N PHE A 120 -9.81 -6.13 -3.13
CA PHE A 120 -9.73 -5.10 -4.16
C PHE A 120 -9.98 -3.73 -3.56
N THR A 121 -9.23 -2.73 -4.03
CA THR A 121 -9.25 -1.38 -3.47
C THR A 121 -9.49 -0.38 -4.58
N ASP A 122 -10.54 0.42 -4.41
CA ASP A 122 -10.83 1.59 -5.23
C ASP A 122 -10.97 2.84 -4.34
N LYS A 123 -11.16 4.00 -4.98
CA LYS A 123 -11.26 5.28 -4.27
C LYS A 123 -12.47 5.34 -3.33
N ALA A 124 -13.59 4.72 -3.72
CA ALA A 124 -14.82 4.71 -2.91
C ALA A 124 -14.62 3.91 -1.62
N LEU A 125 -13.99 2.72 -1.71
CA LEU A 125 -13.67 1.92 -0.54
C LEU A 125 -12.72 2.64 0.42
N ILE A 126 -11.71 3.35 -0.11
CA ILE A 126 -10.81 4.16 0.72
C ILE A 126 -11.57 5.29 1.40
N GLU A 127 -12.52 5.95 0.72
CA GLU A 127 -13.38 6.96 1.32
C GLU A 127 -14.23 6.39 2.46
N ASP A 128 -14.81 5.20 2.29
CA ASP A 128 -15.61 4.55 3.31
C ASP A 128 -14.77 4.21 4.56
N VAL A 129 -13.55 3.69 4.38
CA VAL A 129 -12.61 3.41 5.48
C VAL A 129 -12.21 4.69 6.22
N ILE A 130 -11.97 5.79 5.48
CA ILE A 130 -11.62 7.09 6.05
C ILE A 130 -12.81 7.72 6.79
N ARG A 131 -14.03 7.53 6.27
CA ARG A 131 -15.26 8.06 6.87
C ARG A 131 -15.59 7.35 8.18
N ASP A 132 -15.41 6.04 8.22
CA ASP A 132 -15.58 5.24 9.43
C ASP A 132 -14.42 5.52 10.39
N CYS A 133 -13.18 5.19 10.03
CA CYS A 133 -11.96 5.44 10.80
C CYS A 133 -12.12 5.11 12.30
N GLU A 134 -12.70 3.94 12.59
CA GLU A 134 -12.94 3.45 13.94
C GLU A 134 -12.15 2.16 14.22
N PRO A 135 -11.78 1.88 15.49
CA PRO A 135 -11.18 0.60 15.85
C PRO A 135 -12.20 -0.55 15.75
N HIS A 136 -11.87 -1.60 14.98
CA HIS A 136 -12.68 -2.82 14.87
C HIS A 136 -11.97 -4.00 15.54
N ARG A 137 -12.42 -4.32 16.76
CA ARG A 137 -11.77 -5.31 17.65
C ARG A 137 -12.84 -6.15 18.36
N PRO A 138 -12.58 -7.43 18.68
CA PRO A 138 -11.29 -8.13 18.56
C PRO A 138 -10.93 -8.57 17.13
N MET A 139 -11.89 -8.53 16.21
CA MET A 139 -11.69 -8.89 14.81
C MET A 139 -11.97 -7.68 13.92
N GLY A 140 -11.04 -7.37 13.02
CA GLY A 140 -11.20 -6.33 12.01
C GLY A 140 -12.20 -6.69 10.92
N GLN A 141 -12.48 -5.72 10.06
CA GLN A 141 -13.39 -5.89 8.93
C GLN A 141 -12.66 -6.33 7.66
N GLN A 142 -13.22 -7.30 6.94
CA GLN A 142 -12.78 -7.64 5.58
C GLN A 142 -13.62 -6.87 4.58
N LEU A 143 -13.00 -5.97 3.83
CA LEU A 143 -13.69 -5.16 2.84
C LEU A 143 -13.04 -5.37 1.47
N SER A 144 -13.83 -5.37 0.42
CA SER A 144 -13.33 -5.46 -0.95
C SER A 144 -14.26 -4.71 -1.88
N ALA A 145 -13.67 -3.92 -2.76
CA ALA A 145 -14.38 -3.40 -3.92
C ALA A 145 -14.84 -4.57 -4.80
N ALA A 146 -15.89 -4.34 -5.58
CA ALA A 146 -16.43 -5.34 -6.49
C ALA A 146 -15.44 -5.73 -7.61
N GLN A 147 -14.57 -4.79 -8.00
CA GLN A 147 -13.58 -4.96 -9.07
C GLN A 147 -12.37 -4.06 -8.82
N GLN A 148 -11.30 -4.27 -9.59
CA GLN A 148 -10.15 -3.37 -9.64
C GLN A 148 -10.54 -2.02 -10.28
N PRO A 149 -9.93 -0.89 -9.86
CA PRO A 149 -10.22 0.42 -10.44
C PRO A 149 -9.87 0.45 -11.93
N ARG A 150 -10.69 1.11 -12.76
CA ARG A 150 -10.45 1.20 -14.22
C ARG A 150 -9.40 2.24 -14.59
N GLU A 151 -9.13 3.13 -13.65
CA GLU A 151 -8.24 4.26 -13.80
C GLU A 151 -7.45 4.43 -12.50
N LEU A 152 -6.17 4.74 -12.63
CA LEU A 152 -5.29 5.09 -11.52
C LEU A 152 -4.70 6.48 -11.75
N PRO A 153 -4.41 7.26 -10.69
CA PRO A 153 -3.57 8.45 -10.79
C PRO A 153 -2.27 8.16 -11.55
N GLY A 154 -1.95 9.02 -12.53
CA GLY A 154 -0.77 8.90 -13.38
C GLY A 154 0.55 9.09 -12.63
N VAL A 155 1.67 9.03 -13.37
CA VAL A 155 3.00 9.28 -12.77
C VAL A 155 3.10 10.70 -12.26
N LYS A 156 2.54 11.66 -13.00
CA LYS A 156 2.56 13.07 -12.66
C LYS A 156 1.92 13.35 -11.29
N GLU A 157 0.75 12.78 -11.03
CA GLU A 157 0.01 12.94 -9.78
C GLU A 157 0.71 12.21 -8.63
N ARG A 158 1.31 11.05 -8.92
CA ARG A 158 2.06 10.27 -7.91
C ARG A 158 3.49 10.77 -7.70
N TRP A 159 4.00 11.70 -8.51
CA TRP A 159 5.43 12.07 -8.53
C TRP A 159 5.96 12.46 -7.15
N LYS A 160 5.15 13.21 -6.38
CA LYS A 160 5.45 13.60 -4.99
C LYS A 160 5.81 12.42 -4.08
N PHE A 161 5.27 11.22 -4.33
CA PHE A 161 5.53 10.00 -3.57
C PHE A 161 6.59 9.10 -4.24
N ILE A 162 6.70 9.17 -5.58
CA ILE A 162 7.70 8.44 -6.36
C ILE A 162 9.10 9.00 -6.12
N GLU A 163 9.27 10.31 -6.29
CA GLU A 163 10.57 11.00 -6.28
C GLU A 163 11.38 10.72 -5.00
N PRO A 164 10.83 10.88 -3.78
CA PRO A 164 11.58 10.56 -2.56
C PRO A 164 11.95 9.07 -2.44
N THR A 165 11.19 8.18 -3.08
CA THR A 165 11.47 6.75 -3.07
C THR A 165 12.61 6.42 -4.03
N ILE A 166 12.57 6.91 -5.26
CA ILE A 166 13.62 6.63 -6.26
C ILE A 166 14.92 7.38 -6.00
N ASP A 167 14.89 8.47 -5.22
CA ASP A 167 16.09 9.19 -4.78
C ASP A 167 16.94 8.38 -3.81
N LYS A 168 16.37 7.34 -3.20
CA LYS A 168 17.11 6.35 -2.42
C LYS A 168 17.91 5.38 -3.29
N ALA A 169 17.61 5.29 -4.59
CA ALA A 169 18.35 4.45 -5.54
C ALA A 169 19.63 5.16 -6.05
N PRO A 170 20.65 4.42 -6.50
CA PRO A 170 21.85 5.01 -7.07
C PRO A 170 21.52 5.92 -8.26
N THR A 171 22.21 7.06 -8.38
CA THR A 171 22.02 8.01 -9.50
C THR A 171 22.19 7.37 -10.88
N SER A 172 23.00 6.32 -10.98
CA SER A 172 23.24 5.58 -12.21
C SER A 172 22.10 4.64 -12.64
N PHE A 173 21.12 4.36 -11.76
CA PHE A 173 20.03 3.43 -12.06
C PHE A 173 18.74 3.75 -11.28
N LYS A 174 17.78 4.37 -11.96
CA LYS A 174 16.44 4.66 -11.46
C LYS A 174 15.38 4.12 -12.41
N VAL A 175 14.35 3.48 -11.87
CA VAL A 175 13.23 2.88 -12.58
C VAL A 175 11.94 3.33 -11.92
N VAL A 176 10.97 3.75 -12.73
CA VAL A 176 9.62 4.08 -12.27
C VAL A 176 8.67 2.96 -12.71
N PRO A 177 8.10 2.19 -11.78
CA PRO A 177 7.12 1.16 -12.12
C PRO A 177 5.86 1.73 -12.77
N MET A 178 5.45 1.12 -13.87
CA MET A 178 4.23 1.44 -14.61
C MET A 178 3.34 0.21 -14.69
N ILE A 179 2.03 0.41 -14.74
CA ILE A 179 1.04 -0.65 -14.89
C ILE A 179 0.14 -0.34 -16.09
N GLY A 180 0.06 -1.28 -17.03
CA GLY A 180 -0.80 -1.15 -18.22
C GLY A 180 -2.10 -1.97 -18.14
N SER A 181 -2.19 -2.87 -17.16
CA SER A 181 -3.35 -3.72 -16.94
C SER A 181 -3.33 -4.29 -15.52
N MET A 182 -4.50 -4.65 -15.01
CA MET A 182 -4.67 -5.42 -13.79
C MET A 182 -5.33 -6.76 -14.09
N GLY A 183 -5.16 -7.73 -13.19
CA GLY A 183 -5.58 -9.11 -13.42
C GLY A 183 -4.72 -9.83 -14.48
N CYS A 184 -5.15 -11.03 -14.87
CA CYS A 184 -4.39 -11.91 -15.75
C CYS A 184 -5.34 -12.63 -16.71
N PRO A 185 -5.06 -12.69 -18.04
CA PRO A 185 -5.93 -13.40 -18.98
C PRO A 185 -5.78 -14.93 -18.89
N TYR A 186 -4.85 -15.42 -18.06
CA TYR A 186 -4.57 -16.83 -17.87
C TYR A 186 -5.17 -17.35 -16.57
N THR A 187 -5.72 -18.57 -16.62
CA THR A 187 -6.40 -19.23 -15.50
C THR A 187 -5.51 -20.31 -14.84
N CYS A 188 -4.23 -20.00 -14.63
CA CYS A 188 -3.27 -20.94 -14.06
C CYS A 188 -3.65 -21.37 -12.63
N GLY A 189 -3.96 -22.65 -12.39
CA GLY A 189 -4.45 -23.13 -11.09
C GLY A 189 -3.50 -22.96 -9.89
N PHE A 190 -2.24 -22.57 -10.12
CA PHE A 190 -1.26 -22.27 -9.07
C PHE A 190 -1.10 -20.77 -8.78
N CYS A 191 -1.69 -19.89 -9.59
CA CYS A 191 -1.47 -18.45 -9.51
C CYS A 191 -2.62 -17.77 -8.75
N ILE A 192 -2.27 -16.90 -7.80
CA ILE A 192 -3.23 -16.13 -7.03
C ILE A 192 -4.05 -15.15 -7.89
N ASP A 193 -3.55 -14.79 -9.07
CA ASP A 193 -4.20 -13.85 -9.99
C ASP A 193 -5.06 -14.55 -11.06
N ALA A 194 -5.10 -15.89 -11.08
CA ALA A 194 -5.84 -16.66 -12.09
C ALA A 194 -7.37 -16.49 -12.01
N THR A 195 -7.88 -16.03 -10.87
CA THR A 195 -9.31 -15.75 -10.65
C THR A 195 -9.62 -14.25 -10.75
N ILE A 196 -8.67 -13.44 -11.22
CA ILE A 196 -8.80 -11.99 -11.29
C ILE A 196 -8.94 -11.60 -12.76
N ASP A 197 -10.10 -11.09 -13.11
CA ASP A 197 -10.42 -10.71 -14.49
C ASP A 197 -9.38 -9.73 -15.05
N TYR A 198 -8.91 -10.05 -16.25
CA TYR A 198 -7.99 -9.17 -16.97
C TYR A 198 -8.70 -7.87 -17.34
N GLN A 199 -8.10 -6.76 -16.92
CA GLN A 199 -8.58 -5.41 -17.19
C GLN A 199 -7.42 -4.55 -17.69
N GLN A 200 -7.46 -4.21 -18.98
CA GLN A 200 -6.53 -3.26 -19.56
C GLN A 200 -6.85 -1.83 -19.08
N LEU A 201 -5.81 -1.07 -18.71
CA LEU A 201 -5.95 0.35 -18.40
C LEU A 201 -5.89 1.18 -19.68
N SER A 202 -6.49 2.38 -19.65
CA SER A 202 -6.48 3.27 -20.80
C SER A 202 -5.05 3.65 -21.21
N PHE A 203 -4.74 3.60 -22.50
CA PHE A 203 -3.46 4.05 -23.04
C PHE A 203 -3.23 5.56 -22.82
N ASP A 204 -4.30 6.34 -22.71
CA ASP A 204 -4.18 7.77 -22.44
C ASP A 204 -3.50 8.03 -21.09
N GLN A 205 -3.76 7.19 -20.07
CA GLN A 205 -3.11 7.28 -18.77
C GLN A 205 -1.61 6.93 -18.79
N ILE A 206 -1.17 6.12 -19.75
CA ILE A 206 0.26 5.76 -19.89
C ILE A 206 1.04 6.91 -20.52
N ARG A 207 0.37 7.80 -21.25
CA ARG A 207 0.99 8.93 -21.94
C ARG A 207 1.30 10.11 -21.00
N GLU A 208 0.59 10.20 -19.87
CA GLU A 208 0.67 11.30 -18.90
C GLU A 208 1.61 11.01 -17.71
#